data_AF-A0A353FBK9-F1
#
_entry.id   AF-A0A353FBK9-F1
#
_cell.length_a   1.000
_cell.length_b   1.000
_cell.length_c   1.000
_cell.angle_alpha   90.00
_cell.angle_beta   90.00
_cell.angle_gamma   90.00
#
_symmetry.space_group_name_H-M   'P 1'
#
loop_
_entity.id
_entity.type
_entity.pdbx_description
1 polymer ?
#
loop_
_entity_poly.entity_id
_entity_poly.type
_entity_poly.pdbx_seq_one_letter_code
_entity_poly.pdbx_strand_id
1 'polypeptide(L)'
;IDIGGGTTEIAVLALGGIVADKSIKVAGDVFTNDISYYMRTQHNLYVGERTAEEIKIQIGSALDELDNPPEDMPVQGRDLLTGKPKQIIVTYKEISKALDKSIMRIEDAIMEALSMTPPELAADIYNSGIYMAGGGSMLRGLDKRVSMKTDLPVYVAEDPLRAVVRGTGIALKNIGKFNFLMK
;
A
#
# COMPACT_ATOMS: atom_id res chain seq x y z
N ILE A 1 -2.39 -3.67 9.18
CA ILE A 1 -2.15 -3.86 7.74
C ILE A 1 -0.72 -3.46 7.45
N ASP A 2 0.09 -4.37 6.93
CA ASP A 2 1.48 -4.10 6.52
C ASP A 2 1.60 -4.30 5.01
N ILE A 3 1.98 -3.24 4.29
CA ILE A 3 2.13 -3.28 2.82
C ILE A 3 3.62 -3.17 2.49
N GLY A 4 4.23 -4.31 2.19
CA GLY A 4 5.64 -4.42 1.83
C GLY A 4 5.91 -4.21 0.34
N GLY A 5 7.03 -4.74 -0.13
CA GLY A 5 7.33 -4.84 -1.57
C GLY A 5 6.51 -5.94 -2.25
N GLY A 6 6.56 -7.16 -1.69
CA GLY A 6 5.95 -8.33 -2.33
C GLY A 6 4.56 -8.72 -1.82
N THR A 7 4.21 -8.41 -0.57
CA THR A 7 2.94 -8.82 0.05
C THR A 7 2.28 -7.70 0.83
N THR A 8 0.95 -7.81 0.93
CA THR A 8 0.14 -7.09 1.91
C THR A 8 -0.33 -8.09 2.95
N GLU A 9 0.04 -7.85 4.20
CA GLU A 9 -0.36 -8.65 5.36
C GLU A 9 -1.44 -7.90 6.15
N ILE A 10 -2.56 -8.56 6.40
CA ILE A 10 -3.69 -8.03 7.17
C ILE A 10 -3.88 -8.98 8.34
N ALA A 11 -3.87 -8.45 9.56
CA ALA A 11 -4.07 -9.24 10.77
C ALA A 11 -4.90 -8.44 11.77
N VAL A 12 -5.84 -9.14 12.41
CA VAL A 12 -6.58 -8.67 13.57
C VAL A 12 -5.94 -9.29 14.80
N LEU A 13 -5.51 -8.44 15.73
CA LEU A 13 -4.76 -8.85 16.91
C LEU A 13 -5.64 -8.74 18.16
N ALA A 14 -5.68 -9.78 18.98
CA ALA A 14 -6.30 -9.75 20.30
C ALA A 14 -5.51 -10.61 21.29
N LEU A 15 -5.38 -10.13 22.53
CA LEU A 15 -4.70 -10.85 23.63
C LEU A 15 -3.31 -11.39 23.27
N GLY A 16 -2.57 -10.70 22.39
CA GLY A 16 -1.23 -11.10 21.94
C GLY A 16 -1.21 -12.16 20.83
N GLY A 17 -2.36 -12.57 20.30
CA GLY A 17 -2.47 -13.49 19.17
C GLY A 17 -3.10 -12.86 17.92
N ILE A 18 -2.98 -13.55 16.80
CA ILE A 18 -3.71 -13.27 15.56
C ILE A 18 -5.04 -14.02 15.62
N VAL A 19 -6.14 -13.31 15.46
CA VAL A 19 -7.50 -13.90 15.49
C VAL A 19 -8.04 -14.13 14.09
N ALA A 20 -7.76 -13.21 13.17
CA ALA A 20 -8.06 -13.34 11.76
C ALA A 20 -6.93 -12.70 10.97
N ASP A 21 -6.59 -13.30 9.83
CA ASP A 21 -5.56 -12.77 8.94
C ASP A 21 -5.87 -13.04 7.47
N LYS A 22 -5.21 -12.24 6.63
CA LYS A 22 -5.19 -12.40 5.19
C LYS A 22 -3.84 -11.93 4.66
N SER A 23 -3.23 -12.75 3.80
CA SER A 23 -2.03 -12.39 3.05
C SER A 23 -2.33 -12.43 1.56
N ILE A 24 -1.97 -11.37 0.84
CA ILE A 24 -2.06 -11.32 -0.63
C ILE A 24 -0.75 -10.88 -1.25
N LYS A 25 -0.44 -11.43 -2.43
CA LYS A 25 0.73 -11.06 -3.25
C LYS A 25 0.44 -9.83 -4.13
N VAL A 26 -0.06 -8.77 -3.50
CA VAL A 26 -0.32 -7.47 -4.13
C VAL A 26 0.22 -6.40 -3.19
N ALA A 27 1.27 -5.71 -3.63
CA ALA A 27 1.97 -4.71 -2.83
C ALA A 27 2.85 -3.83 -3.73
N GLY A 28 3.94 -3.26 -3.19
CA GLY A 28 4.80 -2.30 -3.88
C GLY A 28 5.30 -2.71 -5.26
N ASP A 29 5.72 -3.96 -5.45
CA ASP A 29 6.27 -4.46 -6.72
C ASP A 29 5.18 -4.56 -7.78
N VAL A 30 3.96 -4.92 -7.38
CA VAL A 30 2.80 -4.96 -8.29
C VAL A 30 2.43 -3.54 -8.71
N PHE A 31 2.44 -2.57 -7.78
CA PHE A 31 2.19 -1.17 -8.11
C PHE A 31 3.18 -0.63 -9.14
N THR A 32 4.46 -0.97 -9.00
CA THR A 32 5.51 -0.56 -9.94
C THR A 32 5.31 -1.19 -11.32
N ASN A 33 4.87 -2.44 -11.37
CA ASN A 33 4.52 -3.11 -12.62
C ASN A 33 3.27 -2.51 -13.28
N ASP A 34 2.24 -2.16 -12.50
CA ASP A 34 1.03 -1.51 -12.99
C ASP A 34 1.33 -0.16 -13.64
N ILE A 35 2.21 0.64 -13.02
CA ILE A 35 2.69 1.92 -13.57
C ILE A 35 3.45 1.69 -14.88
N SER A 36 4.37 0.73 -14.91
CA SER A 36 5.12 0.38 -16.13
C SER A 36 4.20 -0.05 -17.27
N TYR A 37 3.17 -0.84 -16.94
CA TYR A 37 2.16 -1.29 -17.88
C TYR A 37 1.28 -0.15 -18.38
N TYR A 38 0.89 0.78 -17.51
CA TYR A 38 0.14 1.98 -17.90
C TYR A 38 0.94 2.85 -18.87
N MET A 39 2.21 3.12 -18.59
CA MET A 39 3.09 3.88 -19.51
C MET A 39 3.18 3.21 -20.88
N ARG A 40 3.32 1.88 -20.90
CA ARG A 40 3.38 1.11 -22.15
C ARG A 40 2.09 1.22 -22.95
N THR A 41 0.93 1.09 -22.31
CA THR A 41 -0.36 0.95 -23.00
C THR A 41 -1.05 2.27 -23.32
N GLN A 42 -0.91 3.28 -22.46
CA GLN A 42 -1.56 4.59 -22.66
C GLN A 42 -0.64 5.57 -23.41
N HIS A 43 0.68 5.48 -23.21
CA HIS A 43 1.64 6.46 -23.77
C HIS A 43 2.55 5.92 -24.86
N ASN A 44 2.46 4.62 -25.16
CA ASN A 44 3.43 3.89 -25.98
C ASN A 44 4.88 4.10 -25.51
N LEU A 45 5.07 4.26 -24.19
CA LEU A 45 6.37 4.57 -23.60
C LEU A 45 6.86 3.39 -22.77
N TYR A 46 8.02 2.86 -23.09
CA TYR A 46 8.71 1.90 -22.25
C TYR A 46 9.56 2.63 -21.20
N VAL A 47 9.30 2.32 -19.93
CA VAL A 47 10.09 2.75 -18.78
C VAL A 47 10.61 1.52 -18.05
N GLY A 48 11.81 1.63 -17.46
CA GLY A 48 12.36 0.57 -16.61
C GLY A 48 11.74 0.59 -15.22
N GLU A 49 11.94 -0.50 -14.47
CA GLU A 49 11.42 -0.68 -13.10
C GLU A 49 11.79 0.49 -12.18
N ARG A 50 13.06 0.92 -12.19
CA ARG A 50 13.54 2.06 -11.40
C ARG A 50 12.76 3.35 -11.70
N THR A 51 12.47 3.62 -12.97
CA THR A 51 11.71 4.82 -13.37
C THR A 51 10.25 4.71 -12.93
N ALA A 52 9.65 3.52 -13.04
CA ALA A 52 8.30 3.28 -12.54
C ALA A 52 8.19 3.40 -11.02
N GLU A 53 9.20 2.94 -10.28
CA GLU A 53 9.31 3.12 -8.83
C GLU A 53 9.42 4.62 -8.48
N GLU A 54 10.23 5.35 -9.23
CA GLU A 54 10.42 6.80 -9.03
C GLU A 54 9.11 7.56 -9.29
N ILE A 55 8.35 7.19 -10.33
CA ILE A 55 6.99 7.69 -10.57
C ILE A 55 6.07 7.40 -9.37
N LYS A 56 6.07 6.15 -8.87
CA LYS A 56 5.25 5.74 -7.72
C LYS A 56 5.54 6.60 -6.49
N ILE A 57 6.81 6.82 -6.17
CA ILE A 57 7.24 7.59 -4.99
C ILE A 57 6.89 9.07 -5.17
N GLN A 58 7.24 9.65 -6.33
CA GLN A 58 7.10 11.09 -6.58
C GLN A 58 5.63 11.52 -6.71
N ILE A 59 4.85 10.81 -7.55
CA ILE A 59 3.49 11.23 -7.94
C ILE A 59 2.42 10.15 -7.76
N GLY A 60 2.74 9.01 -7.13
CA GLY A 60 1.76 7.96 -6.86
C GLY A 60 0.64 8.44 -5.93
N SER A 61 -0.59 8.06 -6.28
CA SER A 61 -1.81 8.35 -5.55
C SER A 61 -2.75 7.15 -5.57
N ALA A 62 -3.50 6.97 -4.49
CA ALA A 62 -4.62 6.04 -4.40
C ALA A 62 -5.97 6.68 -4.73
N LEU A 63 -6.00 8.01 -4.87
CA LEU A 63 -7.20 8.83 -5.10
C LEU A 63 -7.05 9.69 -6.36
N ASP A 64 -8.17 9.94 -7.03
CA ASP A 64 -8.25 10.85 -8.17
C ASP A 64 -8.30 12.34 -7.78
N GLU A 65 -8.58 12.61 -6.50
CA GLU A 65 -8.57 13.96 -5.91
C GLU A 65 -7.79 13.93 -4.60
N LEU A 66 -6.84 14.85 -4.46
CA LEU A 66 -6.00 15.02 -3.29
C LEU A 66 -6.10 16.46 -2.81
N ASP A 67 -6.12 16.67 -1.49
CA ASP A 67 -6.08 18.01 -0.90
C ASP A 67 -4.80 18.76 -1.29
N ASN A 68 -3.68 18.03 -1.30
CA ASN A 68 -2.35 18.52 -1.65
C ASN A 68 -1.77 17.63 -2.77
N PRO A 69 -2.13 17.89 -4.04
CA PRO A 69 -1.63 17.11 -5.15
C PRO A 69 -0.13 17.37 -5.40
N PRO A 70 0.65 16.36 -5.81
CA PRO A 70 2.02 16.57 -6.27
C PRO A 70 2.02 17.29 -7.63
N GLU A 71 3.15 17.90 -7.99
CA GLU A 71 3.36 18.44 -9.33
C GLU A 71 3.43 17.33 -10.38
N ASP A 72 3.09 17.66 -11.62
CA ASP A 72 3.22 16.73 -12.74
C ASP A 72 4.69 16.41 -13.02
N MET A 73 4.99 15.16 -13.35
CA MET A 73 6.36 14.67 -13.48
C MET A 73 6.75 14.49 -14.95
N PRO A 74 7.87 15.08 -15.43
CA PRO A 74 8.44 14.71 -16.70
C PRO A 74 9.07 13.32 -16.62
N VAL A 75 8.61 12.40 -17.47
CA VAL A 75 9.09 11.02 -17.53
C VAL A 75 9.75 10.77 -18.88
N GLN A 76 11.00 10.32 -18.85
CA GLN A 76 11.75 9.91 -20.03
C GLN A 76 11.73 8.38 -20.19
N GLY A 77 11.51 7.92 -21.41
CA GLY A 77 11.55 6.50 -21.75
C GLY A 77 11.85 6.27 -23.23
N ARG A 78 11.71 5.01 -23.66
CA ARG A 78 11.83 4.64 -25.07
C ARG A 78 10.45 4.59 -25.70
N ASP A 79 10.21 5.40 -26.72
CA ASP A 79 9.00 5.32 -27.53
C ASP A 79 8.94 3.97 -28.24
N LEU A 80 7.87 3.22 -28.04
CA LEU A 80 7.67 1.89 -28.59
C LEU A 80 7.31 1.90 -30.08
N LEU A 81 6.83 3.04 -30.61
CA LEU A 81 6.52 3.18 -32.03
C LEU A 81 7.78 3.48 -32.85
N THR A 82 8.62 4.39 -32.35
CA THR A 82 9.79 4.88 -33.09
C THR A 82 11.12 4.28 -32.63
N GLY A 83 11.17 3.68 -31.45
CA GLY A 83 12.38 3.15 -30.81
C GLY A 83 13.30 4.23 -30.22
N LYS A 84 12.94 5.52 -30.32
CA LYS A 84 13.78 6.65 -29.89
C LYS A 84 13.45 7.11 -28.46
N PRO A 85 14.36 7.84 -27.78
CA PRO A 85 14.03 8.50 -26.53
C PRO A 85 12.86 9.49 -26.71
N LYS A 86 11.88 9.43 -25.80
CA LYS A 86 10.73 10.32 -25.74
C LYS A 86 10.51 10.75 -24.30
N GLN A 87 10.07 12.00 -24.11
CA GLN A 87 9.66 12.53 -22.82
C GLN A 87 8.18 12.89 -22.87
N ILE A 88 7.45 12.58 -21.79
CA ILE A 88 6.05 12.96 -21.60
C ILE A 88 5.89 13.59 -20.21
N ILE A 89 4.79 14.31 -20.01
CA ILE A 89 4.36 14.76 -18.69
C ILE A 89 3.33 13.76 -18.17
N VAL A 90 3.51 13.27 -16.94
CA VAL A 90 2.62 12.31 -16.28
C VAL A 90 2.03 12.94 -15.03
N THR A 91 0.72 12.76 -14.86
CA THR A 91 -0.05 13.31 -13.74
C THR A 91 -0.33 12.24 -12.67
N TYR A 92 -0.55 12.64 -11.42
CA TYR A 92 -0.92 11.69 -10.35
C TYR A 92 -2.26 10.97 -10.62
N LYS A 93 -3.18 11.61 -11.37
CA LYS A 93 -4.48 11.04 -11.74
C LYS A 93 -4.34 9.84 -12.68
N GLU A 94 -3.35 9.88 -13.56
CA GLU A 94 -3.02 8.72 -14.40
C GLU A 94 -2.47 7.57 -13.56
N ILE A 95 -1.65 7.87 -12.57
CA ILE A 95 -1.10 6.86 -11.66
C ILE A 95 -2.18 6.27 -10.76
N SER A 96 -3.12 7.09 -10.25
CA SER A 96 -4.31 6.60 -9.53
C SER A 96 -5.08 5.57 -10.36
N LYS A 97 -5.36 5.88 -11.64
CA LYS A 97 -6.00 4.93 -12.57
C LYS A 97 -5.17 3.68 -12.84
N ALA A 98 -3.85 3.81 -12.92
CA ALA A 98 -2.94 2.68 -13.12
C ALA A 98 -3.01 1.69 -11.94
N LEU A 99 -3.10 2.21 -10.71
CA LEU A 99 -3.05 1.44 -9.47
C LEU A 99 -4.42 0.92 -8.99
N ASP A 100 -5.52 1.45 -9.56
CA ASP A 100 -6.89 1.22 -9.08
C ASP A 100 -7.22 -0.25 -8.82
N LYS A 101 -6.95 -1.13 -9.80
CA LYS A 101 -7.22 -2.57 -9.68
C LYS A 101 -6.45 -3.24 -8.55
N SER A 102 -5.20 -2.84 -8.34
CA SER A 102 -4.37 -3.43 -7.29
C SER A 102 -4.78 -2.94 -5.90
N ILE A 103 -5.20 -1.67 -5.79
CA ILE A 103 -5.73 -1.13 -4.54
C ILE A 103 -7.09 -1.75 -4.20
N MET A 104 -7.98 -1.94 -5.18
CA MET A 104 -9.25 -2.66 -4.97
C MET A 104 -9.03 -4.08 -4.42
N ARG A 105 -8.00 -4.79 -4.88
CA ARG A 105 -7.67 -6.12 -4.35
C ARG A 105 -7.21 -6.09 -2.90
N ILE A 106 -6.52 -5.02 -2.49
CA ILE A 106 -6.14 -4.80 -1.08
C ILE A 106 -7.38 -4.47 -0.25
N GLU A 107 -8.25 -3.57 -0.73
CA GLU A 107 -9.54 -3.26 -0.10
C GLU A 107 -10.40 -4.51 0.13
N ASP A 108 -10.54 -5.35 -0.87
CA ASP A 108 -11.36 -6.57 -0.77
C ASP A 108 -10.76 -7.56 0.23
N ALA A 109 -9.43 -7.68 0.28
CA ALA A 109 -8.74 -8.49 1.29
C ALA A 109 -8.91 -7.94 2.71
N ILE A 110 -8.96 -6.61 2.87
CA ILE A 110 -9.26 -5.96 4.16
C ILE A 110 -10.68 -6.29 4.60
N MET A 111 -11.66 -6.16 3.70
CA MET A 111 -13.05 -6.48 3.99
C MET A 111 -13.23 -7.97 4.33
N GLU A 112 -12.51 -8.86 3.65
CA GLU A 112 -12.53 -10.29 3.96
C GLU A 112 -12.00 -10.56 5.39
N ALA A 113 -10.86 -9.97 5.76
CA ALA A 113 -10.29 -10.13 7.11
C ALA A 113 -11.22 -9.56 8.20
N LEU A 114 -11.84 -8.41 7.95
CA LEU A 114 -12.84 -7.83 8.86
C LEU A 114 -14.07 -8.75 8.99
N SER A 115 -14.53 -9.37 7.90
CA SER A 115 -15.67 -10.30 7.91
C SER A 115 -15.40 -11.61 8.67
N MET A 116 -14.14 -12.03 8.74
CA MET A 116 -13.70 -13.21 9.51
C MET A 116 -13.53 -12.90 11.00
N THR A 117 -13.62 -11.64 11.40
CA THR A 117 -13.42 -11.23 12.78
C THR A 117 -14.63 -11.61 13.64
N PRO A 118 -14.43 -12.28 14.79
CA PRO A 118 -15.52 -12.59 15.72
C PRO A 118 -16.29 -11.33 16.14
N PRO A 119 -17.63 -11.39 16.29
CA PRO A 119 -18.46 -10.24 16.64
C PRO A 119 -18.01 -9.52 17.91
N GLU A 120 -17.46 -10.25 18.88
CA GLU A 120 -16.99 -9.72 20.15
C GLU A 120 -15.80 -8.75 19.98
N LEU A 121 -15.00 -8.92 18.92
CA LEU A 121 -13.85 -8.07 18.61
C LEU A 121 -14.16 -7.00 17.56
N ALA A 122 -15.21 -7.21 16.75
CA ALA A 122 -15.61 -6.26 15.72
C ALA A 122 -15.95 -4.88 16.32
N ALA A 123 -16.59 -4.85 17.50
CA ALA A 123 -16.90 -3.62 18.22
C ALA A 123 -15.63 -2.86 18.68
N ASP A 124 -14.59 -3.58 19.08
CA ASP A 124 -13.33 -2.97 19.49
C ASP A 124 -12.60 -2.34 18.30
N ILE A 125 -12.62 -2.99 17.13
CA ILE A 125 -12.04 -2.45 15.88
C ILE A 125 -12.73 -1.14 15.49
N TYR A 126 -14.04 -1.03 15.68
CA TYR A 126 -14.77 0.21 15.39
C TYR A 126 -14.24 1.40 16.21
N ASN A 127 -13.80 1.15 17.44
CA ASN A 127 -13.22 2.17 18.31
C ASN A 127 -11.73 2.41 18.03
N SER A 128 -10.95 1.35 17.77
CA SER A 128 -9.50 1.46 17.60
C SER A 128 -9.07 1.87 16.19
N GLY A 129 -9.92 1.61 15.20
CA GLY A 129 -9.60 1.77 13.79
C GLY A 129 -8.60 0.75 13.25
N ILE A 130 -8.09 1.07 12.06
CA ILE A 130 -7.13 0.29 11.30
C ILE A 130 -5.76 0.97 11.39
N TYR A 131 -4.72 0.19 11.66
CA TYR A 131 -3.32 0.66 11.60
C TYR A 131 -2.63 0.13 10.35
N MET A 132 -1.97 1.02 9.62
CA MET A 132 -1.20 0.74 8.42
C MET A 132 0.31 0.93 8.65
N ALA A 133 1.12 0.02 8.12
CA ALA A 133 2.57 0.06 8.13
C ALA A 133 3.12 -0.47 6.80
N GLY A 134 4.45 -0.47 6.65
CA GLY A 134 5.14 -0.89 5.44
C GLY A 134 5.28 0.24 4.42
N GLY A 135 6.29 0.15 3.55
CA GLY A 135 6.58 1.22 2.60
C GLY A 135 5.43 1.51 1.63
N GLY A 136 4.64 0.49 1.27
CA GLY A 136 3.48 0.65 0.39
C GLY A 136 2.32 1.42 1.03
N SER A 137 2.27 1.53 2.37
CA SER A 137 1.24 2.34 3.05
C SER A 137 1.44 3.85 2.86
N MET A 138 2.59 4.28 2.35
CA MET A 138 2.92 5.69 2.12
C MET A 138 2.33 6.26 0.82
N LEU A 139 1.61 5.44 0.04
CA LEU A 139 0.92 5.91 -1.16
C LEU A 139 -0.12 6.97 -0.79
N ARG A 140 -0.08 8.12 -1.45
CA ARG A 140 -0.91 9.29 -1.10
C ARG A 140 -2.39 8.93 -1.15
N GLY A 141 -3.11 9.20 -0.06
CA GLY A 141 -4.55 9.00 0.04
C GLY A 141 -4.99 7.54 0.20
N LEU A 142 -4.06 6.59 0.38
CA LEU A 142 -4.42 5.18 0.56
C LEU A 142 -5.15 4.96 1.88
N ASP A 143 -4.73 5.63 2.95
CA ASP A 143 -5.39 5.66 4.25
C ASP A 143 -6.85 6.15 4.14
N LYS A 144 -7.07 7.27 3.44
CA LYS A 144 -8.40 7.82 3.19
C LYS A 144 -9.25 6.87 2.35
N ARG A 145 -8.67 6.26 1.32
CA ARG A 145 -9.36 5.30 0.45
C ARG A 145 -9.82 4.06 1.24
N VAL A 146 -8.94 3.50 2.06
CA VAL A 146 -9.28 2.39 2.96
C VAL A 146 -10.34 2.82 3.98
N SER A 147 -10.24 4.04 4.52
CA SER A 147 -11.22 4.58 5.46
C SER A 147 -12.61 4.67 4.85
N MET A 148 -12.73 5.19 3.61
CA MET A 148 -14.00 5.24 2.88
C MET A 148 -14.58 3.87 2.55
N LYS A 149 -13.73 2.88 2.27
CA LYS A 149 -14.17 1.50 1.97
C LYS A 149 -14.69 0.77 3.20
N THR A 150 -14.09 1.04 4.36
CA THR A 150 -14.32 0.27 5.59
C THR A 150 -15.21 0.98 6.60
N ASP A 151 -15.49 2.27 6.41
CA ASP A 151 -16.13 3.16 7.38
C ASP A 151 -15.43 3.20 8.75
N LEU A 152 -14.12 2.93 8.76
CA LEU A 152 -13.26 2.91 9.95
C LEU A 152 -12.20 4.01 9.88
N PRO A 153 -11.79 4.58 11.02
CA PRO A 153 -10.62 5.45 11.05
C PRO A 153 -9.37 4.65 10.70
N VAL A 154 -8.50 5.22 9.87
CA VAL A 154 -7.25 4.60 9.41
C VAL A 154 -6.07 5.45 9.81
N TYR A 155 -5.06 4.81 10.40
CA TYR A 155 -3.86 5.45 10.91
C TYR A 155 -2.62 4.85 10.26
N VAL A 156 -1.80 5.69 9.61
CA VAL A 156 -0.48 5.27 9.14
C VAL A 156 0.52 5.41 10.28
N ALA A 157 1.33 4.37 10.51
CA ALA A 157 2.39 4.40 11.51
C ALA A 157 3.36 5.58 11.26
N GLU A 158 3.89 6.17 12.32
CA GLU A 158 4.80 7.33 12.26
C GLU A 158 6.08 7.03 11.42
N ASP A 159 6.61 5.81 11.54
CA ASP A 159 7.74 5.33 10.75
C ASP A 159 7.40 3.97 10.14
N PRO A 160 6.60 3.94 9.05
CA PRO A 160 6.04 2.70 8.52
C PRO A 160 7.12 1.80 7.91
N LEU A 161 8.21 2.37 7.40
CA LEU A 161 9.35 1.63 6.84
C LEU A 161 10.14 0.87 7.92
N ARG A 162 10.20 1.40 9.14
CA ARG A 162 10.96 0.76 10.24
C ARG A 162 10.07 0.04 11.26
N ALA A 163 8.75 0.04 11.07
CA ALA A 163 7.79 -0.52 12.02
C ALA A 163 8.13 -1.99 12.38
N VAL A 164 8.36 -2.84 11.38
CA VAL A 164 8.68 -4.26 11.57
C VAL A 164 9.98 -4.43 12.36
N VAL A 165 11.09 -3.86 11.90
CA VAL A 165 12.39 -4.01 12.57
C VAL A 165 12.40 -3.43 13.99
N ARG A 166 11.69 -2.32 14.22
CA ARG A 166 11.52 -1.75 15.56
C ARG A 166 10.72 -2.68 16.46
N GLY A 167 9.60 -3.21 15.97
CA GLY A 167 8.76 -4.17 16.68
C GLY A 167 9.55 -5.41 17.10
N THR A 168 10.33 -6.00 16.17
CA THR A 168 11.23 -7.11 16.46
C THR A 168 12.25 -6.76 17.54
N GLY A 169 12.90 -5.60 17.45
CA GLY A 169 13.85 -5.15 18.46
C GLY A 169 13.24 -4.95 19.84
N ILE A 170 11.99 -4.46 19.92
CA ILE A 170 11.24 -4.32 21.18
C ILE A 170 10.91 -5.70 21.76
N ALA A 171 10.44 -6.64 20.93
CA ALA A 171 10.11 -8.00 21.35
C ALA A 171 11.33 -8.71 21.95
N LEU A 172 12.48 -8.65 21.26
CA LEU A 172 13.73 -9.27 21.70
C LEU A 172 14.28 -8.67 23.01
N LYS A 173 14.06 -7.38 23.27
CA LYS A 173 14.46 -6.75 24.55
C LYS A 173 13.54 -7.10 25.71
N ASN A 174 12.36 -7.64 25.43
CA ASN A 174 11.29 -7.88 26.41
C ASN A 174 10.79 -9.34 26.36
N ILE A 175 11.69 -10.30 26.11
CA ILE A 175 11.36 -11.73 25.93
C ILE A 175 10.44 -12.24 27.03
N GLY A 176 10.76 -11.97 28.31
CA GLY A 176 9.93 -12.42 29.44
C GLY A 176 8.47 -11.95 29.41
N LYS A 177 8.19 -10.79 28.80
CA LYS A 177 6.83 -10.25 28.63
C LYS A 177 6.15 -10.77 27.36
N PHE A 178 6.92 -11.02 26.30
CA PHE A 178 6.42 -11.45 25.00
C PHE A 178 6.75 -12.91 24.68
N ASN A 179 6.84 -13.77 25.70
CA ASN A 179 7.16 -15.19 25.54
C ASN A 179 6.22 -15.92 24.56
N PHE A 180 4.99 -15.43 24.36
CA PHE A 180 4.04 -15.98 23.40
C PHE A 180 4.46 -15.78 21.94
N LEU A 181 5.34 -14.82 21.62
CA LEU A 181 5.91 -14.61 20.29
C LEU A 181 7.08 -15.56 19.97
N MET A 182 7.61 -16.27 20.98
CA MET A 182 8.81 -17.10 20.89
C MET A 182 8.50 -18.60 20.80
N LYS A 183 7.22 -18.96 20.69
CA LYS A 183 6.76 -20.34 20.60
C LYS A 183 6.54 -20.76 19.15
#